data_AF-A0A7C4UIB6-F1
#
_entry.id   AF-A0A7C4UIB6-F1
#
_cell.length_a   1.000
_cell.length_b   1.000
_cell.length_c   1.000
_cell.angle_alpha   90.00
_cell.angle_beta   90.00
_cell.angle_gamma   90.00
#
_symmetry.space_group_name_H-M   'P 1'
#
loop_
_entity.id
_entity.type
_entity.pdbx_description
1 polymer ?
#
loop_
_entity_poly.entity_id
_entity_poly.type
_entity_poly.pdbx_seq_one_letter_code
_entity_poly.pdbx_strand_id
1 'polypeptide(L)'
;MLKAVLRQGVIVPIEPLPLEWEDGIALEVEKVEAHIEDVDEWVQLMNQLCTDSSPEDEETMRRAIEEHRQQAKSQVRREMGLAG
;
A
#
# COMPACT_ATOMS: atom_id res chain seq x y z
N MET A 1 1.45 16.45 1.77
CA MET A 1 2.17 15.15 1.80
C MET A 1 2.71 14.95 3.21
N LEU A 2 2.43 13.80 3.84
CA LEU A 2 2.94 13.47 5.18
C LEU A 2 4.45 13.25 5.14
N LYS A 3 5.20 13.96 6.00
CA LYS A 3 6.68 13.86 6.11
C LYS A 3 7.14 13.15 7.39
N ALA A 4 6.26 13.06 8.39
CA ALA A 4 6.52 12.41 9.67
C ALA A 4 5.21 11.97 10.34
N VAL A 5 5.31 11.08 11.33
CA VAL A 5 4.19 10.60 12.14
C VAL A 5 4.50 10.72 13.63
N LEU A 6 3.48 10.99 14.44
CA LEU A 6 3.59 10.91 15.89
C LEU A 6 3.42 9.44 16.32
N ARG A 7 4.44 8.83 16.91
CA ARG A 7 4.40 7.49 17.51
C ARG A 7 4.84 7.56 18.96
N GLN A 8 3.96 7.16 19.88
CA GLN A 8 4.28 7.11 21.31
C GLN A 8 4.80 8.44 21.88
N GLY A 9 4.29 9.57 21.38
CA GLY A 9 4.71 10.91 21.81
C GLY A 9 5.99 11.43 21.15
N VAL A 10 6.58 10.68 20.21
CA VAL A 10 7.78 11.07 19.46
C VAL A 10 7.42 11.29 17.98
N ILE A 11 7.87 12.39 17.40
CA ILE A 11 7.74 12.64 15.96
C ILE A 11 8.82 11.84 15.24
N VAL A 12 8.41 10.93 14.36
CA VAL A 12 9.29 10.04 13.60
C VAL A 12 9.16 10.37 12.11
N PRO A 13 10.27 10.66 11.40
CA PRO A 13 10.25 10.89 9.96
C PRO A 13 9.81 9.64 9.18
N ILE A 14 9.23 9.85 7.99
CA ILE A 14 9.00 8.79 7.00
C ILE A 14 10.14 8.82 5.98
N GLU A 15 10.72 7.66 5.68
CA GLU A 15 11.78 7.54 4.68
C GLU A 15 11.22 7.59 3.25
N PRO A 16 11.94 8.22 2.29
CA PRO A 16 13.23 8.91 2.45
C PRO A 16 13.09 10.27 3.15
N LEU A 17 14.07 10.63 3.99
CA LEU A 17 14.11 11.96 4.60
C LEU A 17 14.05 13.08 3.55
N PRO A 18 13.26 14.14 3.78
CA PRO A 18 13.30 15.33 2.95
C PRO A 18 14.73 15.90 2.92
N LEU A 19 15.19 16.35 1.75
CA LEU A 19 16.56 16.86 1.56
C LEU A 19 16.87 18.07 2.45
N GLU A 20 15.83 18.82 2.81
CA GLU A 20 15.90 19.99 3.68
C GLU A 20 16.00 19.64 5.18
N TRP A 21 15.93 18.37 5.57
CA TRP A 21 16.05 17.93 6.97
C TRP A 21 17.49 17.51 7.26
N GLU A 22 18.19 18.33 8.04
CA GLU A 22 19.52 18.05 8.55
C GLU A 22 19.49 17.87 10.07
N ASP A 23 20.43 17.09 10.59
CA ASP A 23 20.55 16.85 12.03
C ASP A 23 20.74 18.15 12.81
N GLY A 24 19.92 18.35 13.85
CA GLY A 24 19.96 19.53 14.71
C GLY A 24 19.15 20.73 14.23
N ILE A 25 18.51 20.65 13.05
CA ILE A 25 17.57 21.68 12.61
C ILE A 25 16.27 21.59 13.42
N ALA A 26 15.82 22.73 13.94
CA ALA A 26 14.50 22.86 14.53
C ALA A 26 13.43 22.86 13.43
N LEU A 27 12.43 21.99 13.57
CA LEU A 27 11.31 21.89 12.63
C LEU A 27 10.07 22.55 13.22
N GLU A 28 9.36 23.32 12.41
CA GLU A 28 8.05 23.86 12.76
C GLU A 28 6.96 22.88 12.36
N VAL A 29 6.06 22.57 13.29
CA VAL A 29 4.91 21.69 13.04
C VAL A 29 3.67 22.56 12.96
N GLU A 30 3.15 22.72 11.75
CA GLU A 30 1.88 23.40 11.52
C GLU A 30 0.74 22.38 11.42
N LYS A 31 -0.36 22.64 12.14
CA LYS A 31 -1.59 21.88 11.95
C LYS A 31 -2.24 22.34 10.66
N VAL A 32 -2.08 21.54 9.61
CA VAL A 32 -2.86 21.72 8.39
C VAL A 32 -4.22 21.08 8.58
N GLU A 33 -5.30 21.80 8.23
CA GLU A 33 -6.60 21.17 8.00
C GLU A 33 -6.52 20.32 6.73
N ALA A 34 -5.94 19.14 6.87
CA ALA A 34 -6.00 18.14 5.83
C ALA A 34 -7.38 17.50 5.87
N HIS A 35 -8.04 17.43 4.72
CA HIS A 35 -9.12 16.48 4.52
C HIS A 35 -8.45 15.10 4.56
N ILE A 36 -8.39 14.50 5.75
CA ILE A 36 -8.03 13.10 5.89
C ILE A 36 -9.23 12.39 5.25
N GLU A 37 -9.05 11.88 4.02
CA GLU A 37 -10.02 10.97 3.43
C GLU A 37 -10.31 9.90 4.49
N ASP A 38 -11.58 9.78 4.87
CA ASP A 38 -11.97 8.90 5.93
C ASP A 38 -11.71 7.48 5.48
N VAL A 39 -10.63 6.89 6.01
CA VAL A 39 -10.21 5.53 5.69
C VAL A 39 -11.33 4.56 6.01
N ASP A 40 -12.14 4.84 7.04
CA ASP A 40 -13.26 3.98 7.40
C ASP A 40 -14.39 4.11 6.36
N GLU A 41 -14.66 5.30 5.84
CA GLU A 41 -15.61 5.52 4.73
C GLU A 41 -15.15 4.79 3.45
N TRP A 42 -13.85 4.89 3.13
CA TRP A 42 -13.28 4.19 1.98
C TRP A 42 -13.36 2.66 2.13
N VAL A 43 -13.04 2.14 3.32
CA VAL A 43 -13.16 0.70 3.64
C VAL A 43 -14.62 0.26 3.53
N GLN A 44 -15.57 1.05 4.04
CA GLN A 44 -17.00 0.74 3.90
C GLN A 44 -17.43 0.69 2.44
N LEU A 45 -17.02 1.66 1.62
CA LEU A 45 -17.30 1.68 0.19
C LEU A 45 -16.74 0.44 -0.51
N MET A 46 -15.50 0.06 -0.20
CA MET A 46 -14.88 -1.14 -0.78
C MET A 46 -15.62 -2.42 -0.37
N ASN A 47 -16.04 -2.54 0.88
CA ASN A 47 -16.82 -3.68 1.34
C ASN A 47 -18.21 -3.74 0.67
N GLN A 48 -18.85 -2.58 0.45
CA GLN A 48 -20.12 -2.51 -0.28
C GLN A 48 -19.99 -3.02 -1.72
N LEU A 49 -18.93 -2.61 -2.42
CA LEU A 49 -18.66 -3.07 -3.79
C LEU A 49 -18.44 -4.59 -3.87
N CYS A 50 -17.95 -5.21 -2.79
CA CYS A 50 -17.74 -6.66 -2.72
C CYS A 50 -18.91 -7.42 -2.08
N THR A 51 -20.00 -6.76 -1.67
CA THR A 51 -21.07 -7.38 -0.87
C THR A 51 -21.81 -8.49 -1.62
N ASP A 52 -21.96 -8.35 -2.94
CA ASP A 52 -22.64 -9.33 -3.78
C ASP A 52 -21.73 -10.47 -4.26
N SER A 53 -20.45 -10.46 -3.87
CA SER A 53 -19.49 -11.47 -4.27
C SER A 53 -19.77 -12.79 -3.54
N SER A 54 -20.03 -13.85 -4.29
CA SER A 54 -20.19 -15.17 -3.68
C SER A 54 -18.82 -15.78 -3.32
N PRO A 55 -18.74 -16.65 -2.30
CA PRO A 55 -17.50 -17.35 -1.98
C PRO A 55 -16.93 -18.17 -3.14
N GLU A 56 -17.79 -18.66 -4.04
CA GLU A 56 -17.40 -19.41 -5.24
C GLU A 56 -16.76 -18.51 -6.30
N ASP A 57 -17.31 -17.30 -6.49
CA ASP A 57 -16.74 -16.30 -7.40
C ASP A 57 -15.38 -15.81 -6.90
N GLU A 58 -15.26 -15.56 -5.60
CA GLU A 58 -13.99 -15.19 -4.97
C GLU A 58 -12.91 -16.25 -5.14
N GLU A 59 -13.26 -17.53 -4.93
CA GLU A 59 -12.32 -18.63 -5.07
C GLU A 59 -11.92 -18.86 -6.53
N THR A 60 -12.87 -18.70 -7.46
CA THR A 60 -12.59 -18.77 -8.91
C THR A 60 -11.64 -17.66 -9.33
N MET A 61 -11.88 -16.43 -8.88
CA MET A 61 -11.00 -15.30 -9.13
C MET A 61 -9.60 -15.53 -8.54
N ARG A 62 -9.51 -16.02 -7.30
CA ARG A 62 -8.24 -16.32 -6.63
C ARG A 62 -7.43 -17.37 -7.39
N ARG A 63 -8.08 -18.44 -7.86
CA ARG A 63 -7.44 -19.47 -8.69
C ARG A 63 -6.90 -18.89 -9.99
N ALA A 64 -7.68 -18.08 -10.70
CA ALA A 64 -7.24 -17.44 -11.94
C ALA A 64 -6.03 -16.52 -11.73
N ILE A 65 -5.99 -15.75 -10.64
CA ILE A 65 -4.84 -14.89 -10.28
C ILE A 65 -3.59 -15.75 -10.05
N GLU A 66 -3.72 -16.86 -9.33
CA GLU A 66 -2.58 -17.72 -9.03
C GLU A 66 -2.05 -18.41 -10.30
N GLU A 67 -2.95 -18.89 -11.17
CA GLU A 67 -2.57 -19.45 -12.47
C GLU A 67 -1.78 -18.45 -13.32
N HIS A 68 -2.25 -17.19 -13.39
CA HIS A 68 -1.54 -16.13 -14.10
C HIS A 68 -0.16 -15.84 -13.49
N ARG A 69 -0.05 -15.82 -12.15
CA ARG A 69 1.25 -15.65 -11.48
C ARG A 69 2.21 -16.78 -11.81
N GLN A 70 1.75 -18.02 -11.83
CA GLN A 70 2.58 -19.17 -12.19
C GLN A 70 3.01 -19.11 -13.65
N GLN A 71 2.09 -18.75 -14.56
CA GLN A 71 2.41 -18.57 -15.98
C GLN A 71 3.45 -17.47 -16.17
N ALA A 72 3.27 -16.30 -15.55
CA ALA A 72 4.23 -15.20 -15.64
C ALA A 72 5.62 -15.59 -15.10
N LYS A 73 5.68 -16.26 -13.94
CA LYS A 73 6.94 -16.80 -13.40
C LYS A 73 7.60 -17.79 -14.36
N SER A 74 6.82 -18.66 -15.00
CA SER A 74 7.34 -19.62 -15.97
C SER A 74 7.88 -18.95 -17.23
N GLN A 75 7.27 -17.84 -17.67
CA GLN A 75 7.72 -17.06 -18.82
C GLN A 75 9.05 -16.36 -18.50
N VAL A 76 9.12 -15.67 -17.36
CA VAL A 76 10.37 -15.02 -16.91
C VAL A 76 11.49 -16.04 -16.74
N ARG A 77 11.23 -17.22 -16.16
CA ARG A 77 12.26 -18.28 -16.05
C ARG A 77 12.76 -18.74 -17.41
N ARG A 78 11.89 -18.87 -18.41
CA ARG A 78 12.28 -19.21 -19.78
C ARG A 78 13.12 -18.12 -20.43
N GLU A 79 12.71 -16.86 -20.30
CA GLU A 79 13.44 -15.71 -20.85
C GLU A 79 14.83 -15.54 -20.20
N MET A 80 14.94 -15.85 -18.91
CA MET A 80 16.19 -15.78 -18.15
C MET A 80 17.06 -17.04 -18.28
N GLY A 81 16.66 -18.04 -19.07
CA GLY A 81 17.41 -19.30 -19.24
C GLY A 81 17.45 -20.19 -17.98
N LEU A 82 16.53 -19.97 -17.03
CA LEU A 82 16.41 -20.67 -15.75
C LEU A 82 15.35 -21.79 -15.78
N ALA A 83 14.99 -22.26 -16.98
CA ALA A 83 13.94 -23.26 -17.18
C ALA A 83 14.42 -24.73 -17.06
N GLY A 84 15.57 -24.94 -16.40
CA GLY A 84 16.14 -26.27 -16.13
C GLY A 84 15.51 -26.96 -14.93
#